data_AF-A0A3L6T383-F1
#
_entry.id   AF-A0A3L6T383-F1
#
_cell.length_a   1.000
_cell.length_b   1.000
_cell.length_c   1.000
_cell.angle_alpha   90.00
_cell.angle_beta   90.00
_cell.angle_gamma   90.00
#
_symmetry.space_group_name_H-M   'P 1'
#
loop_
_entity.id
_entity.type
_entity.pdbx_description
1 polymer ?
#
loop_
_entity_poly.entity_id
_entity_poly.type
_entity_poly.pdbx_seq_one_letter_code
_entity_poly.pdbx_strand_id
1 'polypeptide(L)'
;MMSTPTDCQQNMWACKAHRACAMMQIFSLKLAHTSPAIDGPVQLYGFLAVRDRLNPLRNYIFNRTREDPFVVGRQGGDSSSFIQMAGPKRGIEMRASVLIEYDMKIKRGGRQEDDLQLIDGAACFSELASLDRRVYTQRIEGDGGAVDICFAH
;
A
#
# COMPACT_ATOMS: atom_id res chain seq x y z
N MET A 1 -9.72 29.61 6.94
CA MET A 1 -8.94 29.57 8.19
C MET A 1 -9.01 28.15 8.72
N MET A 2 -7.87 27.46 8.86
CA MET A 2 -7.85 26.15 9.50
C MET A 2 -7.99 26.35 11.01
N SER A 3 -9.06 25.81 11.59
CA SER A 3 -9.27 25.79 13.03
C SER A 3 -8.18 24.94 13.69
N THR A 4 -7.47 25.53 14.63
CA THR A 4 -6.61 24.82 15.58
C THR A 4 -7.46 23.89 16.44
N PRO A 5 -7.17 22.58 16.55
CA PRO A 5 -7.87 21.73 17.50
C PRO A 5 -7.53 22.17 18.92
N THR A 6 -8.55 22.50 19.71
CA THR A 6 -8.41 23.17 21.01
C THR A 6 -8.17 22.21 22.20
N ASP A 7 -8.27 20.89 22.04
CA ASP A 7 -8.42 20.02 23.22
C ASP A 7 -7.39 18.89 23.36
N CYS A 8 -6.09 19.23 23.31
CA CYS A 8 -5.06 18.32 23.84
C CYS A 8 -4.84 18.61 25.33
N GLN A 9 -5.69 18.03 26.19
CA GLN A 9 -5.58 18.15 27.65
C GLN A 9 -4.39 17.32 28.18
N GLN A 10 -3.54 17.96 28.98
CA GLN A 10 -2.32 17.40 29.56
C GLN A 10 -2.65 16.33 30.61
N ASN A 11 -2.59 15.05 30.21
CA ASN A 11 -2.52 13.95 31.16
C ASN A 11 -1.04 13.60 31.43
N MET A 12 -0.68 13.08 32.60
CA MET A 12 0.75 12.84 32.95
C MET A 12 1.39 11.68 32.16
N TRP A 13 0.58 10.92 31.41
CA TRP A 13 0.96 9.95 30.36
C TRP A 13 0.87 10.51 28.94
N ALA A 14 0.55 11.80 28.80
CA ALA A 14 0.49 12.50 27.52
C ALA A 14 1.89 12.80 26.99
N CYS A 15 2.00 12.83 25.67
CA CYS A 15 3.24 12.95 24.91
C CYS A 15 4.03 14.21 25.30
N LYS A 16 5.03 14.05 26.18
CA LYS A 16 5.87 15.18 26.68
C LYS A 16 6.87 15.67 25.64
N ALA A 17 7.19 14.86 24.63
CA ALA A 17 8.06 15.22 23.54
C ALA A 17 7.81 14.32 22.32
N HIS A 18 7.36 14.90 21.22
CA HIS A 18 7.42 14.26 19.92
C HIS A 18 8.83 14.44 19.38
N ARG A 19 9.65 13.39 19.45
CA ARG A 19 10.93 13.38 18.73
C ARG A 19 10.68 12.91 17.29
N ALA A 20 11.36 13.52 16.32
CA ALA A 20 11.43 12.96 14.98
C ALA A 20 11.85 11.49 15.08
N CYS A 21 11.13 10.63 14.37
CA CYS A 21 11.45 9.21 14.23
C CYS A 21 11.63 8.90 12.75
N ALA A 22 12.36 7.83 12.44
CA ALA A 22 12.40 7.29 11.09
C ALA A 22 10.98 6.90 10.68
N MET A 23 10.58 7.29 9.47
CA MET A 23 9.23 7.12 8.96
C MET A 23 9.30 6.57 7.55
N MET A 24 8.43 5.62 7.22
CA MET A 24 8.25 5.16 5.85
C MET A 24 7.13 5.96 5.19
N GLN A 25 7.36 6.40 3.95
CA GLN A 25 6.32 6.99 3.10
C GLN A 25 6.19 6.18 1.82
N ILE A 26 4.98 5.73 1.52
CA ILE A 26 4.63 5.07 0.26
C ILE A 26 4.03 6.12 -0.68
N PHE A 27 4.63 6.30 -1.85
CA PHE A 27 4.28 7.33 -2.82
C PHE A 27 3.32 6.84 -3.89
N SER A 28 3.48 5.60 -4.34
CA SER A 28 2.63 5.04 -5.38
C SER A 28 2.65 3.51 -5.38
N LEU A 29 1.55 2.97 -5.89
CA LEU A 29 1.40 1.57 -6.28
C LEU A 29 1.16 1.56 -7.79
N LYS A 30 1.86 0.70 -8.52
CA LYS A 30 1.72 0.58 -9.97
C LYS A 30 1.58 -0.88 -10.37
N LEU A 31 0.56 -1.18 -11.16
CA LEU A 31 0.44 -2.47 -11.82
C LEU A 31 1.49 -2.52 -12.95
N ALA A 32 2.50 -3.36 -12.79
CA ALA A 32 3.66 -3.38 -13.69
C ALA A 32 3.45 -4.36 -14.84
N HIS A 33 3.07 -5.58 -14.50
CA HIS A 33 2.84 -6.67 -15.46
C HIS A 33 1.57 -7.42 -15.08
N THR A 34 0.80 -7.83 -16.08
CA THR A 34 -0.34 -8.74 -15.93
C THR A 34 -0.19 -9.84 -16.97
N SER A 35 -0.65 -11.06 -16.65
CA SER A 35 -0.63 -12.15 -17.62
C SER A 35 -1.27 -11.72 -18.96
N PRO A 36 -0.72 -12.14 -20.11
CA PRO A 36 -1.24 -11.75 -21.43
C PRO A 36 -2.69 -12.22 -21.69
N ALA A 37 -3.21 -13.13 -20.86
CA ALA A 37 -4.60 -13.58 -20.90
C ALA A 37 -5.63 -12.53 -20.38
N ILE A 38 -5.20 -11.33 -20.00
CA ILE A 38 -6.09 -10.26 -19.53
C ILE A 38 -6.25 -9.21 -20.63
N ASP A 39 -7.32 -9.38 -21.41
CA ASP A 39 -7.78 -8.39 -22.39
C ASP A 39 -8.71 -7.38 -21.74
N GLY A 40 -8.39 -6.08 -21.88
CA GLY A 40 -9.21 -4.97 -21.41
C GLY A 40 -8.84 -4.39 -20.03
N PRO A 41 -9.74 -3.58 -19.42
CA PRO A 41 -9.53 -2.97 -18.12
C PRO A 41 -9.41 -4.00 -17.00
N VAL A 42 -8.43 -3.82 -16.12
CA VAL A 42 -8.19 -4.73 -14.99
C VAL A 42 -8.97 -4.24 -13.77
N GLN A 43 -9.81 -5.10 -13.21
CA GLN A 43 -10.55 -4.81 -11.98
C GLN A 43 -9.81 -5.43 -10.78
N LEU A 44 -9.24 -4.57 -9.93
CA LEU A 44 -8.46 -4.97 -8.76
C LEU A 44 -9.28 -4.86 -7.48
N TYR A 45 -9.20 -5.87 -6.63
CA TYR A 45 -9.76 -5.82 -5.28
C TYR A 45 -8.84 -6.54 -4.28
N GLY A 46 -9.20 -6.48 -3.00
CA GLY A 46 -8.39 -6.98 -1.89
C GLY A 46 -7.73 -5.85 -1.13
N PHE A 47 -6.60 -6.12 -0.48
CA PHE A 47 -5.94 -5.15 0.37
C PHE A 47 -4.41 -5.18 0.26
N LEU A 48 -3.82 -4.02 0.58
CA LEU A 48 -2.41 -3.85 0.89
C LEU A 48 -2.34 -2.98 2.14
N ALA A 49 -1.74 -3.52 3.20
CA ALA A 49 -1.69 -2.88 4.51
C ALA A 49 -0.29 -2.93 5.11
N VAL A 50 0.03 -1.87 5.84
CA VAL A 50 1.31 -1.73 6.53
C VAL A 50 1.11 -1.99 8.02
N ARG A 51 2.07 -2.67 8.63
CA ARG A 51 2.16 -2.88 10.08
C ARG A 51 3.52 -2.39 10.55
N ASP A 52 3.50 -1.53 11.56
CA ASP A 52 4.70 -1.06 12.25
C ASP A 52 4.62 -1.43 13.73
N ARG A 53 5.72 -1.16 14.45
CA ARG A 53 5.83 -1.47 15.87
C ARG A 53 4.92 -0.59 16.73
N LEU A 54 4.60 0.63 16.28
CA LEU A 54 3.77 1.57 17.02
C LEU A 54 2.35 1.03 17.20
N ASN A 55 1.79 0.40 16.16
CA ASN A 55 0.49 -0.27 16.25
C ASN A 55 0.44 -1.48 15.31
N PRO A 56 0.28 -2.72 15.84
CA PRO A 56 0.33 -3.95 15.06
C PRO A 56 -0.89 -4.19 14.15
N LEU A 57 -1.93 -3.35 14.25
CA LEU A 57 -3.11 -3.42 13.37
C LEU A 57 -2.80 -2.89 11.97
N ARG A 58 -3.53 -3.42 10.98
CA ARG A 58 -3.39 -3.07 9.57
C ARG A 58 -3.65 -1.57 9.32
N ASN A 59 -2.64 -0.87 8.83
CA ASN A 59 -2.74 0.46 8.26
C ASN A 59 -2.90 0.35 6.74
N TYR A 60 -4.15 0.33 6.27
CA TYR A 60 -4.47 0.08 4.87
C TYR A 60 -3.99 1.21 3.95
N ILE A 61 -3.26 0.84 2.90
CA ILE A 61 -2.84 1.72 1.79
C ILE A 61 -3.77 1.52 0.59
N PHE A 62 -4.21 0.28 0.40
CA PHE A 62 -5.24 -0.12 -0.55
C PHE A 62 -6.21 -1.06 0.15
N ASN A 63 -7.51 -0.86 -0.06
CA ASN A 63 -8.55 -1.71 0.49
C ASN A 63 -9.82 -1.55 -0.34
N ARG A 64 -10.15 -2.56 -1.15
CA ARG A 64 -11.31 -2.59 -2.04
C ARG A 64 -12.01 -3.94 -1.93
N THR A 65 -13.33 -3.94 -1.92
CA THR A 65 -14.10 -5.18 -1.95
C THR A 65 -14.25 -5.67 -3.40
N ARG A 66 -14.68 -6.91 -3.57
CA ARG A 66 -14.94 -7.46 -4.91
C ARG A 66 -16.11 -6.75 -5.61
N GLU A 67 -17.06 -6.23 -4.83
CA GLU A 67 -18.24 -5.50 -5.27
C GLU A 67 -17.90 -4.07 -5.72
N ASP A 68 -16.89 -3.45 -5.08
CA ASP A 68 -16.34 -2.13 -5.42
C ASP A 68 -14.85 -2.23 -5.82
N PRO A 69 -14.52 -2.84 -6.98
CA PRO A 69 -13.13 -2.99 -7.40
C PRO A 69 -12.59 -1.68 -7.99
N PHE A 70 -11.27 -1.49 -7.88
CA PHE A 70 -10.57 -0.43 -8.58
C PHE A 70 -10.29 -0.80 -10.03
N VAL A 71 -10.67 0.05 -10.99
CA VAL A 71 -10.49 -0.22 -12.42
C VAL A 71 -9.20 0.44 -12.92
N VAL A 72 -8.26 -0.37 -13.38
CA VAL A 72 -7.04 0.08 -14.08
C VAL A 72 -7.30 0.00 -15.58
N GLY A 73 -7.34 1.15 -16.25
CA GLY A 73 -7.54 1.23 -17.71
C GLY A 73 -6.25 0.89 -18.49
N ARG A 74 -6.37 0.07 -19.54
CA ARG A 74 -5.35 -0.07 -20.59
C ARG A 74 -5.80 0.77 -21.81
N GLN A 75 -5.55 2.08 -21.82
CA GLN A 75 -5.71 2.88 -23.03
C GLN A 75 -4.36 3.52 -23.41
N GLY A 76 -3.84 3.14 -24.58
CA GLY A 76 -2.85 3.89 -25.35
C GLY A 76 -1.58 4.35 -24.61
N GLY A 77 -0.47 3.67 -24.85
CA GLY A 77 0.90 4.21 -24.75
C GLY A 77 1.44 4.55 -23.35
N ASP A 78 0.70 5.30 -22.53
CA ASP A 78 1.20 5.93 -21.30
C ASP A 78 0.12 6.19 -20.22
N SER A 79 -1.13 5.72 -20.40
CA SER A 79 -2.21 6.00 -19.44
C SER A 79 -2.16 5.10 -18.19
N SER A 80 -1.38 5.56 -17.20
CA SER A 80 -1.38 5.25 -15.77
C SER A 80 -1.90 3.87 -15.33
N SER A 81 -1.02 2.88 -15.24
CA SER A 81 -1.26 1.67 -14.44
C SER A 81 -1.15 1.91 -12.92
N PHE A 82 -1.30 3.16 -12.48
CA PHE A 82 -1.25 3.53 -11.07
C PHE A 82 -2.52 3.11 -10.35
N ILE A 83 -2.32 2.47 -9.22
CA ILE A 83 -3.40 2.02 -8.34
C ILE A 83 -3.68 3.16 -7.38
N GLN A 84 -4.94 3.61 -7.32
CA GLN A 84 -5.32 4.67 -6.39
C GLN A 84 -5.18 4.17 -4.95
N MET A 85 -4.25 4.77 -4.23
CA MET A 85 -4.07 4.52 -2.80
C MET A 85 -5.14 5.30 -2.01
N ALA A 86 -5.64 4.70 -0.94
CA ALA A 86 -6.44 5.41 0.07
C ALA A 86 -5.58 6.37 0.91
N GLY A 87 -4.25 6.18 0.86
CA GLY A 87 -3.31 6.78 1.79
C GLY A 87 -3.38 6.09 3.17
N PRO A 88 -2.24 5.91 3.85
CA PRO A 88 -2.28 5.33 5.19
C PRO A 88 -3.08 6.22 6.15
N LYS A 89 -3.88 5.61 7.01
CA LYS A 89 -4.70 6.32 8.04
C LYS A 89 -3.85 7.07 9.07
N ARG A 90 -2.57 6.67 9.20
CA ARG A 90 -1.59 7.22 10.14
C ARG A 90 -0.20 7.12 9.54
N GLY A 91 0.76 7.92 10.03
CA GLY A 91 2.17 7.74 9.67
C GLY A 91 2.67 6.32 9.97
N ILE A 92 3.60 5.85 9.15
CA ILE A 92 4.25 4.54 9.30
C ILE A 92 5.58 4.75 10.01
N GLU A 93 5.68 4.31 11.26
CA GLU A 93 6.92 4.39 12.03
C GLU A 93 7.90 3.31 11.57
N MET A 94 9.16 3.67 11.34
CA MET A 94 10.21 2.76 10.88
C MET A 94 11.40 2.70 11.84
N ARG A 95 11.15 2.61 13.15
CA ARG A 95 12.17 2.28 14.19
C ARG A 95 12.54 0.81 14.26
N ALA A 96 11.78 -0.02 13.53
CA ALA A 96 11.96 -1.45 13.40
C ALA A 96 11.52 -1.82 11.97
N SER A 97 11.68 -3.10 11.62
CA SER A 97 11.19 -3.55 10.32
C SER A 97 9.70 -3.31 10.19
N VAL A 98 9.30 -2.70 9.07
CA VAL A 98 7.92 -2.47 8.67
C VAL A 98 7.48 -3.68 7.85
N LEU A 99 6.33 -4.26 8.21
CA LEU A 99 5.74 -5.37 7.47
C LEU A 99 4.66 -4.83 6.54
N ILE A 100 4.74 -5.14 5.26
CA ILE A 100 3.66 -4.90 4.29
C ILE A 100 3.00 -6.23 4.01
N GLU A 101 1.72 -6.34 4.33
CA GLU A 101 0.86 -7.51 4.11
C GLU A 101 -0.10 -7.20 2.94
N TYR A 102 -0.29 -8.16 2.04
CA TYR A 102 -1.10 -7.96 0.84
C TYR A 102 -1.82 -9.25 0.45
N ASP A 103 -3.08 -9.08 0.05
CA ASP A 103 -3.87 -10.08 -0.69
C ASP A 103 -4.65 -9.26 -1.72
N MET A 104 -4.17 -9.26 -2.96
CA MET A 104 -4.78 -8.53 -4.07
C MET A 104 -5.14 -9.50 -5.19
N LYS A 105 -6.33 -9.30 -5.76
CA LYS A 105 -6.93 -10.18 -6.75
C LYS A 105 -7.44 -9.37 -7.93
N ILE A 106 -7.41 -10.02 -9.10
CA ILE A 106 -8.02 -9.53 -10.33
C ILE A 106 -9.39 -10.19 -10.46
N LYS A 107 -10.44 -9.37 -10.44
CA LYS A 107 -11.82 -9.83 -10.63
C LYS A 107 -12.00 -10.35 -12.05
N ARG A 108 -12.56 -11.56 -12.17
CA ARG A 108 -12.92 -12.21 -13.44
C ARG A 108 -14.31 -12.82 -13.32
N GLY A 109 -15.03 -12.85 -14.44
CA GLY A 109 -16.34 -13.48 -14.50
C GLY A 109 -17.34 -12.97 -13.44
N GLY A 110 -18.30 -13.82 -13.12
CA GLY A 110 -19.33 -13.53 -12.11
C GLY A 110 -18.94 -14.01 -10.71
N ARG A 111 -18.23 -15.13 -10.61
CA ARG A 111 -17.97 -15.85 -9.36
C ARG A 111 -16.55 -15.58 -8.86
N GLN A 112 -16.37 -15.62 -7.53
CA GLN A 112 -15.05 -15.39 -6.92
C GLN A 112 -14.03 -16.48 -7.30
N GLU A 113 -14.49 -17.70 -7.57
CA GLU A 113 -13.66 -18.83 -8.01
C GLU A 113 -12.96 -18.58 -9.36
N ASP A 114 -13.51 -17.68 -10.18
CA ASP A 114 -12.93 -17.32 -11.48
C ASP A 114 -11.80 -16.28 -11.34
N ASP A 115 -11.72 -15.60 -10.20
CA ASP A 115 -10.79 -14.50 -9.95
C ASP A 115 -9.34 -15.01 -9.88
N LEU A 116 -8.41 -14.18 -10.34
CA LEU A 116 -6.99 -14.50 -10.36
C LEU A 116 -6.28 -13.83 -9.17
N GLN A 117 -5.47 -14.58 -8.44
CA GLN A 117 -4.56 -14.01 -7.44
C GLN A 117 -3.51 -13.14 -8.14
N LEU A 118 -3.45 -11.84 -7.81
CA LEU A 118 -2.40 -10.96 -8.32
C LEU A 118 -1.13 -11.10 -7.48
N ILE A 119 -1.25 -10.82 -6.18
CA ILE A 119 -0.18 -11.00 -5.18
C ILE A 119 -0.83 -11.46 -3.87
N ASP A 120 -0.16 -12.34 -3.13
CA ASP A 120 -0.55 -12.79 -1.79
C ASP A 120 0.69 -12.99 -0.94
N GLY A 121 0.67 -12.51 0.30
CA GLY A 121 1.74 -12.71 1.27
C GLY A 121 2.13 -11.45 2.01
N ALA A 122 3.40 -11.38 2.40
CA ALA A 122 3.95 -10.25 3.14
C ALA A 122 5.44 -10.05 2.86
N ALA A 123 5.90 -8.81 3.00
CA ALA A 123 7.29 -8.41 2.84
C ALA A 123 7.75 -7.50 3.99
N CYS A 124 8.95 -7.77 4.52
CA CYS A 124 9.57 -6.96 5.57
C CYS A 124 10.54 -5.94 4.96
N PHE A 125 10.43 -4.69 5.40
CA PHE A 125 11.30 -3.59 5.01
C PHE A 125 12.04 -3.11 6.25
N SER A 126 13.37 -3.19 6.25
CA SER A 126 14.20 -2.83 7.42
C SER A 126 14.97 -1.53 7.20
N GLU A 127 15.10 -0.72 8.26
CA GLU A 127 15.88 0.52 8.28
C GLU A 127 17.36 0.31 7.86
N LEU A 128 17.95 -0.84 8.21
CA LEU A 128 19.35 -1.16 7.91
C LEU A 128 19.64 -1.38 6.42
N ALA A 129 18.62 -1.59 5.59
CA ALA A 129 18.80 -1.86 4.16
C ALA A 129 19.08 -0.59 3.34
N SER A 130 18.91 0.60 3.94
CA SER A 130 18.75 1.85 3.19
C SER A 130 19.54 2.99 3.81
N LEU A 131 20.85 2.99 3.57
CA LEU A 131 21.75 4.08 4.02
C LEU A 131 21.64 5.35 3.15
N ASP A 132 20.84 5.34 2.09
CA ASP A 132 20.76 6.43 1.12
C ASP A 132 19.34 7.04 1.12
N ARG A 133 19.24 8.36 1.28
CA ARG A 133 17.97 9.12 1.39
C ARG A 133 17.26 9.22 0.03
N ARG A 134 16.89 8.09 -0.54
CA ARG A 134 16.34 7.97 -1.90
C ARG A 134 14.95 7.35 -1.90
N VAL A 135 14.25 7.56 -3.00
CA VAL A 135 13.03 6.82 -3.31
C VAL A 135 13.44 5.48 -3.89
N TYR A 136 12.87 4.42 -3.33
CA TYR A 136 13.04 3.04 -3.75
C TYR A 136 11.80 2.57 -4.48
N THR A 137 12.01 1.78 -5.52
CA THR A 137 10.95 1.02 -6.19
C THR A 137 11.23 -0.45 -5.99
N GLN A 138 10.32 -1.14 -5.30
CA GLN A 138 10.38 -2.59 -5.13
C GLN A 138 9.23 -3.26 -5.85
N ARG A 139 9.56 -4.29 -6.62
CA ARG A 139 8.58 -5.14 -7.31
C ARG A 139 8.18 -6.30 -6.42
N ILE A 140 6.87 -6.53 -6.32
CA ILE A 140 6.27 -7.72 -5.73
C ILE A 140 5.71 -8.56 -6.87
N GLU A 141 6.34 -9.71 -7.09
CA GLU A 141 5.90 -10.69 -8.08
C GLU A 141 4.78 -11.55 -7.50
N GLY A 142 3.82 -11.90 -8.33
CA GLY A 142 2.81 -12.91 -8.01
C GLY A 142 2.27 -13.57 -9.28
N ASP A 143 1.44 -14.59 -9.09
CA ASP A 143 1.05 -15.49 -10.18
C ASP A 143 0.25 -14.79 -11.29
N GLY A 144 -0.55 -13.77 -10.92
CA GLY A 144 -1.36 -13.01 -11.86
C GLY A 144 -0.67 -11.79 -12.47
N GLY A 145 0.53 -11.45 -12.00
CA GLY A 145 1.25 -10.24 -12.41
C GLY A 145 2.17 -9.69 -11.32
N ALA A 146 2.54 -8.42 -11.46
CA ALA A 146 3.44 -7.76 -10.55
C ALA A 146 2.94 -6.37 -10.13
N VAL A 147 3.18 -6.01 -8.88
CA VAL A 147 2.91 -4.68 -8.32
C VAL A 147 4.23 -4.03 -7.93
N ASP A 148 4.49 -2.85 -8.48
CA ASP A 148 5.60 -2.00 -8.07
C ASP A 148 5.12 -1.08 -6.93
N ILE A 149 5.90 -1.03 -5.84
CA ILE A 149 5.72 -0.13 -4.71
C ILE A 149 6.85 0.87 -4.71
N CYS A 150 6.52 2.16 -4.78
CA CYS A 150 7.47 3.25 -4.62
C CYS A 150 7.39 3.83 -3.20
N PHE A 151 8.51 3.90 -2.49
CA PHE A 151 8.56 4.36 -1.10
C PHE A 151 9.91 4.99 -0.73
N ALA A 152 9.96 5.75 0.35
CA ALA A 152 11.19 6.23 0.98
C ALA A 152 11.10 6.03 2.50
N HIS A 153 12.24 5.87 3.15
CA HIS A 153 12.38 5.78 4.60
C HIS A 153 13.74 6.28 5.06
#